data_AF-A0A1I7VDJ4-F1
#
_entry.id   AF-A0A1I7VDJ4-F1
#
_cell.length_a   1.000
_cell.length_b   1.000
_cell.length_c   1.000
_cell.angle_alpha   90.00
_cell.angle_beta   90.00
_cell.angle_gamma   90.00
#
_symmetry.space_group_name_H-M   'P 1'
#
loop_
_entity.id
_entity.type
_entity.pdbx_description
1 polymer ?
#
loop_
_entity_poly.entity_id
_entity_poly.type
_entity_poly.pdbx_seq_one_letter_code
_entity_poly.pdbx_strand_id
1 'polypeptide(L)'
;MMNAFKYVRENDGIDTEESYPYEGYQAQCRYSNESRGATAYDAKLLPWGDELQLQAAVASIGLISAAINSELKRFHKKSVKYTMS
;
A
#
# COMPACT_ATOMS: atom_id res chain seq x y z
N MET A 1 -9.05 -0.71 1.63
CA MET A 1 -7.62 -0.39 1.38
C MET A 1 -7.05 0.67 2.33
N MET A 2 -7.84 1.35 3.17
CA MET A 2 -7.33 2.47 4.00
C MET A 2 -6.84 2.07 5.41
N ASN A 3 -7.17 0.86 5.88
CA ASN A 3 -6.97 0.48 7.29
C ASN A 3 -5.49 0.51 7.71
N ALA A 4 -4.56 0.11 6.84
CA ALA A 4 -3.13 0.16 7.14
C ALA A 4 -2.64 1.60 7.33
N PHE A 5 -3.01 2.53 6.43
CA PHE A 5 -2.67 3.96 6.59
C PHE A 5 -3.31 4.57 7.83
N LYS A 6 -4.53 4.14 8.17
CA LYS A 6 -5.20 4.55 9.41
C LYS A 6 -4.41 4.06 10.63
N TYR A 7 -4.00 2.80 10.65
CA TYR A 7 -3.18 2.24 11.71
C TYR A 7 -1.88 3.03 11.91
N VAL A 8 -1.09 3.28 10.86
CA VAL A 8 0.19 4.00 10.99
C VAL A 8 0.00 5.41 11.54
N ARG A 9 -1.10 6.08 11.16
CA ARG A 9 -1.45 7.41 11.67
C ARG A 9 -1.85 7.37 13.15
N GLU A 10 -2.74 6.45 13.53
CA GLU A 10 -3.25 6.35 14.90
C GLU A 10 -2.21 5.79 15.88
N ASN A 11 -1.33 4.90 15.39
CA ASN A 11 -0.22 4.31 16.13
C ASN A 11 1.03 5.23 16.13
N ASP A 12 0.97 6.36 15.43
CA ASP A 12 2.10 7.29 15.23
C ASP A 12 3.37 6.61 14.70
N GLY A 13 3.21 5.55 13.90
CA GLY A 13 4.32 4.92 13.22
C GLY A 13 4.15 3.46 12.86
N ILE A 14 5.18 2.98 12.15
CA ILE A 14 5.38 1.60 11.75
C ILE A 14 6.86 1.24 11.93
N ASP A 15 7.13 -0.01 12.31
CA ASP A 15 8.48 -0.52 12.51
C ASP A 15 9.20 -0.80 11.18
N THR A 16 10.54 -0.88 11.26
CA THR A 16 11.37 -1.30 10.13
C THR A 16 11.30 -2.82 9.92
N GLU A 17 11.52 -3.29 8.70
CA GLU A 17 11.60 -4.74 8.40
C GLU A 17 12.70 -5.45 9.20
N GLU A 18 13.79 -4.75 9.52
CA GLU A 18 14.89 -5.31 10.31
C GLU A 18 14.50 -5.59 11.77
N SER A 19 13.71 -4.70 12.37
CA SER A 19 13.27 -4.81 13.77
C SER A 19 12.01 -5.66 13.93
N TYR A 20 11.15 -5.70 12.91
CA TYR A 20 9.93 -6.48 12.88
C TYR A 20 9.81 -7.24 11.54
N PRO A 21 10.55 -8.34 11.36
CA PRO A 21 10.58 -9.09 10.11
C PRO A 21 9.26 -9.83 9.83
N TYR A 22 8.96 -10.03 8.55
CA TYR A 22 7.77 -10.76 8.12
C TYR A 22 7.82 -12.26 8.45
N GLU A 23 6.86 -12.74 9.24
CA GLU A 23 6.80 -14.14 9.71
C GLU A 23 5.88 -15.05 8.88
N GLY A 24 5.02 -14.48 8.01
CA GLY A 24 4.11 -15.28 7.16
C GLY A 24 2.85 -15.82 7.83
N TYR A 25 2.57 -15.44 9.08
CA TYR A 25 1.33 -15.77 9.79
C TYR A 25 0.91 -14.62 10.71
N GLN A 26 -0.34 -14.62 11.15
CA GLN A 26 -0.84 -13.61 12.08
C GLN A 26 -0.39 -13.93 13.51
N ALA A 27 0.33 -13.00 14.13
CA ALA A 27 0.75 -13.06 15.52
C ALA A 27 0.16 -11.89 16.34
N GLN A 28 0.45 -11.86 17.64
CA GLN A 28 0.15 -10.69 18.46
C GLN A 28 0.99 -9.49 18.02
N CYS A 29 0.45 -8.28 18.18
CA CYS A 29 1.15 -7.04 17.87
C CYS A 29 2.32 -6.84 18.85
N ARG A 30 3.51 -6.55 18.31
CA ARG A 30 4.74 -6.31 19.08
C ARG A 30 5.39 -4.97 18.73
N TYR A 31 4.58 -4.01 18.30
CA TYR A 31 5.06 -2.67 17.93
C TYR A 31 5.85 -2.02 19.06
N SER A 32 6.98 -1.38 18.73
CA SER A 32 7.77 -0.59 19.67
C SER A 32 8.08 0.80 19.11
N ASN A 33 7.95 1.83 19.94
CA ASN A 33 8.31 3.19 19.55
C ASN A 33 9.81 3.34 19.24
N GLU A 34 10.65 2.49 19.81
CA GLU A 34 12.11 2.52 19.64
C GLU A 34 12.56 2.07 18.24
N SER A 35 11.75 1.22 17.58
CA SER A 35 12.04 0.63 16.27
C SER A 35 11.30 1.31 15.11
N ARG A 36 10.69 2.46 15.38
CA ARG A 36 9.86 3.19 14.42
C ARG A 36 10.67 3.61 13.18
N GLY A 37 10.31 3.06 12.03
CA GLY A 37 10.93 3.36 10.74
C GLY A 37 10.26 4.50 9.97
N ALA A 38 8.95 4.67 10.10
CA ALA A 38 8.20 5.71 9.40
C ALA A 38 6.91 6.11 10.13
N THR A 39 6.36 7.28 9.78
CA THR A 39 5.05 7.78 10.21
C THR A 39 4.23 8.21 9.00
N ALA A 40 2.90 8.33 9.18
CA ALA A 40 2.00 8.81 8.14
C ALA A 40 1.04 9.84 8.74
N TYR A 41 0.98 11.02 8.13
CA TYR A 41 0.11 12.10 8.60
C TYR A 41 -1.32 11.96 8.08
N ASP A 42 -1.47 11.68 6.78
CA ASP A 42 -2.76 11.51 6.14
C ASP A 42 -2.68 10.59 4.93
N ALA A 43 -3.83 10.06 4.52
CA ALA A 43 -3.98 9.25 3.32
C ALA A 43 -5.35 9.57 2.69
N LYS A 44 -5.33 9.78 1.37
CA LYS A 44 -6.52 10.17 0.59
C LYS A 44 -6.78 9.15 -0.50
N LEU A 45 -8.06 8.92 -0.79
CA LEU A 45 -8.48 8.14 -1.96
C LEU A 45 -8.66 9.07 -3.14
N LEU A 46 -8.15 8.65 -4.29
CA LEU A 46 -8.51 9.25 -5.57
C LEU A 46 -9.92 8.81 -5.96
N PRO A 47 -10.61 9.58 -6.82
CA PRO A 47 -11.88 9.17 -7.40
C PRO A 47 -11.78 7.81 -8.08
N TRP A 48 -12.82 6.99 -7.93
CA TRP A 48 -12.83 5.65 -8.49
C TRP A 48 -12.93 5.70 -10.02
N GLY A 49 -12.05 4.95 -10.69
CA GLY A 49 -12.06 4.83 -12.16
C GLY A 49 -11.48 6.02 -12.93
N ASP A 50 -10.97 7.05 -12.26
CA ASP A 50 -10.36 8.21 -12.94
C ASP A 50 -8.86 7.97 -13.20
N GLU A 51 -8.56 7.38 -14.35
CA GLU A 51 -7.19 7.08 -14.77
C GLU A 51 -6.36 8.34 -15.05
N LEU A 52 -6.99 9.45 -15.46
CA LEU A 52 -6.30 10.72 -15.70
C LEU A 52 -5.82 11.33 -14.39
N GLN A 53 -6.66 11.31 -13.36
CA GLN A 53 -6.25 11.73 -12.02
C GLN A 53 -5.22 10.80 -11.42
N LEU A 54 -5.32 9.48 -11.63
CA LEU A 54 -4.29 8.54 -11.20
C LEU A 54 -2.95 8.83 -11.88
N GLN A 55 -2.94 9.08 -13.19
CA GLN A 55 -1.74 9.45 -13.93
C GLN A 55 -1.12 10.75 -13.38
N ALA A 56 -1.94 11.78 -13.17
CA ALA A 56 -1.49 13.05 -12.61
C ALA A 56 -0.94 12.89 -11.18
N ALA A 57 -1.61 12.09 -10.34
CA ALA A 57 -1.16 11.80 -8.97
C ALA A 57 0.17 11.05 -8.95
N VAL A 58 0.37 10.06 -9.84
CA VAL A 58 1.64 9.35 -9.95
C VAL A 58 2.77 10.30 -10.36
N ALA A 59 2.50 11.21 -11.31
CA ALA A 59 3.50 12.17 -11.77
C ALA A 59 3.84 13.25 -10.73
N SER A 60 2.87 13.64 -9.89
CA SER A 60 3.02 14.77 -8.96
C SER A 60 3.41 14.37 -7.53
N ILE A 61 2.86 13.28 -7.01
CA ILE A 61 3.06 12.81 -5.63
C ILE A 61 4.12 11.71 -5.58
N GLY A 62 4.13 10.82 -6.59
CA GLY A 62 5.03 9.67 -6.66
C GLY A 62 4.30 8.33 -6.58
N LEU A 63 4.79 7.42 -5.75
CA LEU A 63 4.24 6.06 -5.65
C LEU A 63 2.83 6.07 -5.02
N ILE A 64 1.87 5.43 -5.68
CA ILE A 64 0.48 5.33 -5.24
C ILE A 64 0.10 3.85 -5.05
N SER A 65 -0.57 3.53 -3.95
CA SER A 65 -1.15 2.19 -3.74
C SER A 65 -2.45 2.02 -4.51
N ALA A 66 -2.55 0.96 -5.33
CA ALA A 66 -3.76 0.64 -6.10
C ALA A 66 -4.18 -0.82 -5.91
N ALA A 67 -5.47 -1.09 -5.98
CA ALA A 67 -6.03 -2.44 -5.97
C ALA A 67 -6.38 -2.86 -7.41
N ILE A 68 -6.06 -4.11 -7.77
CA ILE A 68 -6.30 -4.67 -9.10
C ILE A 68 -6.97 -6.04 -8.94
N ASN A 69 -7.85 -6.41 -9.88
CA ASN A 69 -8.29 -7.81 -9.98
C ASN A 69 -7.10 -8.66 -10.47
N SER A 70 -6.76 -9.71 -9.72
CA SER A 70 -5.61 -10.59 -9.94
C SER A 70 -5.93 -11.97 -10.51
N GLU A 71 -7.20 -12.29 -10.81
CA GLU A 71 -7.64 -13.63 -11.24
C GLU A 71 -6.82 -14.20 -12.41
N LEU A 72 -6.55 -13.39 -13.43
CA LEU A 72 -5.82 -13.80 -14.64
C LEU A 72 -4.32 -13.50 -14.58
N LYS A 73 -3.75 -13.19 -13.41
CA LYS A 73 -2.38 -12.66 -13.30
C LYS A 73 -1.30 -13.67 -12.89
N ARG A 74 -1.66 -14.92 -12.57
CA ARG A 74 -0.77 -15.94 -11.98
C ARG A 74 0.49 -16.28 -12.78
N PHE A 75 0.44 -16.31 -14.11
CA PHE A 75 1.59 -16.71 -14.97
C PHE A 75 2.03 -15.64 -15.96
N HIS A 76 1.85 -14.36 -15.63
CA HIS A 76 2.23 -13.29 -16.54
C HIS A 76 3.75 -13.10 -16.62
N LYS A 77 4.31 -13.22 -17.82
CA LYS A 77 5.76 -13.15 -18.05
C LYS A 77 6.22 -11.85 -18.69
N LYS A 78 5.43 -11.24 -19.59
CA LYS A 78 5.62 -9.91 -20.20
C LYS A 78 4.54 -9.68 -21.27
N SER A 79 3.71 -8.65 -21.12
CA SER A 79 2.84 -8.05 -22.15
C SER A 79 2.08 -6.86 -21.55
N VAL A 80 1.55 -5.96 -22.38
CA VAL A 80 0.55 -4.97 -21.90
C VAL A 80 -0.76 -5.74 -21.67
N LYS A 81 -1.28 -5.70 -20.44
CA LYS A 81 -2.56 -6.34 -20.11
C LYS A 81 -3.70 -5.36 -20.36
N TYR A 82 -4.56 -5.70 -21.31
CA TYR A 82 -5.86 -5.09 -21.48
C TYR A 82 -6.90 -6.04 -20.91
N THR A 83 -7.72 -5.57 -19.98
CA THR A 83 -8.86 -6.32 -19.44
C THR A 83 -10.10 -5.51 -19.82
N MET A 84 -10.90 -6.01 -20.75
CA MET A 84 -12.20 -5.44 -21.08
C MET A 84 -13.20 -5.90 -20.02
N SER A 85 -13.90 -4.95 -19.39
CA SER A 85 -15.02 -5.21 -18.47
C SER A 85 -16.31 -5.44 -19.24
#